data_AF-A0A1Y6FRI2-F1
#
_entry.id   AF-A0A1Y6FRI2-F1
#
_cell.length_a   1.000
_cell.length_b   1.000
_cell.length_c   1.000
_cell.angle_alpha   90.00
_cell.angle_beta   90.00
_cell.angle_gamma   90.00
#
_symmetry.space_group_name_H-M   'P 1'
#
loop_
_entity.id
_entity.type
_entity.pdbx_description
1 polymer ?
#
loop_
_entity_poly.entity_id
_entity_poly.type
_entity_poly.pdbx_seq_one_letter_code
_entity_poly.pdbx_strand_id
1 'polypeptide(L)'
;MNENFFADYKNYIVVPEDEKQVGNEVFDPKNFEAFYILTLSIFDSRLSTWKDASKFEIDVEKSIKIVLRDFNQMERKKYHLQLLEFDKYKNYFILALSSKTKFNPVEEKDRINDLIDKKVTNSFYVGQNWFNLIGDKGRVARKLFCYSFKEYLAQDQNHLKREEKYENISEFIPKKGEMKLIKSSLKKDIL
;
A
#
# COMPACT_ATOMS: atom_id res chain seq x y z
N MET A 1 15.44 55.26 -6.07
CA MET A 1 15.27 53.82 -5.78
C MET A 1 16.55 53.14 -6.25
N ASN A 2 17.24 52.39 -5.40
CA ASN A 2 18.50 51.74 -5.78
C ASN A 2 18.20 50.55 -6.72
N GLU A 3 18.68 50.63 -7.95
CA GLU A 3 18.34 49.71 -9.05
C GLU A 3 18.91 48.29 -8.93
N ASN A 4 19.49 47.90 -7.79
CA ASN A 4 20.15 46.59 -7.67
C ASN A 4 19.93 45.90 -6.31
N PHE A 5 18.75 46.07 -5.70
CA PHE A 5 18.41 45.40 -4.44
C PHE A 5 18.54 43.86 -4.49
N PHE A 6 18.40 43.26 -5.68
CA PHE A 6 18.51 41.82 -5.87
C PHE A 6 19.79 41.38 -6.61
N ALA A 7 20.81 42.23 -6.81
CA ALA A 7 22.00 41.85 -7.59
C ALA A 7 22.71 40.58 -7.05
N ASP A 8 22.69 40.38 -5.73
CA ASP A 8 23.37 39.28 -5.06
C ASP A 8 22.47 38.09 -4.74
N TYR A 9 21.24 38.02 -5.28
CA TYR A 9 20.26 36.97 -4.91
C TYR A 9 20.80 35.55 -5.06
N LYS A 10 21.71 35.33 -6.03
CA LYS A 10 22.36 34.03 -6.27
C LYS A 10 23.15 33.51 -5.08
N ASN A 11 23.70 34.41 -4.25
CA ASN A 11 24.43 34.05 -3.03
C ASN A 11 23.49 33.56 -1.90
N TYR A 12 22.19 33.80 -2.03
CA TYR A 12 21.16 33.39 -1.08
C TYR A 12 20.33 32.20 -1.59
N ILE A 13 20.64 31.66 -2.77
CA ILE A 13 20.01 30.44 -3.28
C ILE A 13 20.58 29.26 -2.49
N VAL A 14 19.81 28.76 -1.54
CA VAL A 14 20.06 27.45 -0.92
C VAL A 14 19.42 26.40 -1.82
N VAL A 15 20.26 25.67 -2.56
CA VAL A 15 19.82 24.52 -3.35
C VAL A 15 19.48 23.38 -2.38
N PRO A 16 18.26 22.82 -2.40
CA PRO A 16 17.89 21.69 -1.55
C PRO A 16 18.84 20.51 -1.77
N GLU A 17 19.36 19.92 -0.70
CA GLU A 17 20.29 18.77 -0.76
C GLU A 17 19.67 17.50 -1.37
N ASP A 18 18.35 17.46 -1.52
CA ASP A 18 17.59 16.26 -1.87
C ASP A 18 17.78 15.75 -3.30
N GLU A 19 18.37 16.54 -4.21
CA GLU A 19 18.59 16.10 -5.60
C GLU A 19 19.85 15.24 -5.80
N LYS A 20 20.79 15.19 -4.85
CA LYS A 20 22.09 14.52 -5.05
C LYS A 20 22.21 13.13 -4.44
N GLN A 21 21.29 12.72 -3.58
CA GLN A 21 21.24 11.34 -3.09
C GLN A 21 20.30 10.49 -3.95
N VAL A 22 20.55 10.46 -5.27
CA VAL A 22 20.03 9.41 -6.16
C VAL A 22 20.90 8.16 -5.97
N GLY A 23 21.07 7.75 -4.72
CA GLY A 23 21.57 6.43 -4.42
C GLY A 23 20.37 5.50 -4.53
N ASN A 24 20.39 4.60 -5.52
CA ASN A 24 19.57 3.40 -5.49
C ASN A 24 19.97 2.59 -4.25
N GLU A 25 19.53 2.99 -3.06
CA GLU A 25 19.59 2.14 -1.88
C GLU A 25 18.79 0.89 -2.26
N VAL A 26 19.53 -0.19 -2.50
CA VAL A 26 18.94 -1.50 -2.78
C VAL A 26 18.18 -1.89 -1.52
N PHE A 27 16.91 -2.25 -1.69
CA PHE A 27 16.10 -2.73 -0.58
C PHE A 27 16.78 -3.91 0.11
N ASP A 28 17.08 -3.77 1.39
CA ASP A 28 17.55 -4.84 2.26
C ASP A 28 16.56 -5.00 3.42
N PRO A 29 15.84 -6.14 3.49
CA PRO A 29 14.88 -6.42 4.56
C PRO A 29 15.48 -6.25 5.97
N LYS A 30 16.79 -6.46 6.15
CA LYS A 30 17.45 -6.33 7.46
C LYS A 30 17.44 -4.91 8.01
N ASN A 31 17.21 -3.91 7.16
CA ASN A 31 17.10 -2.51 7.55
C ASN A 31 15.70 -2.12 8.05
N PHE A 32 14.78 -3.09 8.17
CA PHE A 32 13.39 -2.88 8.56
C PHE A 32 13.00 -3.79 9.72
N GLU A 33 12.13 -3.28 10.59
CA GLU A 33 11.70 -3.97 11.82
C GLU A 33 10.30 -4.57 11.71
N ALA A 34 9.49 -4.09 10.76
CA ALA A 34 8.11 -4.56 10.58
C ALA A 34 7.75 -4.62 9.10
N PHE A 35 6.93 -5.62 8.74
CA PHE A 35 6.47 -5.88 7.38
C PHE A 35 4.97 -6.06 7.37
N TYR A 36 4.32 -5.54 6.33
CA TYR A 36 2.87 -5.61 6.16
C TYR A 36 2.54 -5.94 4.72
N ILE A 37 1.50 -6.75 4.54
CA ILE A 37 0.87 -6.97 3.24
C ILE A 37 -0.36 -6.08 3.17
N LEU A 38 -0.38 -5.20 2.17
CA LEU A 38 -1.46 -4.26 1.92
C LEU A 38 -2.23 -4.70 0.67
N THR A 39 -3.55 -4.74 0.74
CA THR A 39 -4.40 -4.92 -0.45
C THR A 39 -5.12 -3.60 -0.71
N LEU A 40 -4.94 -3.01 -1.89
CA LEU A 40 -5.56 -1.75 -2.28
C LEU A 40 -6.52 -1.98 -3.45
N SER A 41 -7.77 -1.54 -3.31
CA SER A 41 -8.81 -1.61 -4.34
C SER A 41 -9.45 -0.24 -4.55
N ILE A 42 -9.90 0.11 -5.76
CA ILE A 42 -10.55 1.42 -5.98
C ILE A 42 -11.83 1.55 -5.14
N PHE A 43 -11.96 2.67 -4.41
CA PHE A 43 -13.18 3.06 -3.72
C PHE A 43 -14.22 3.56 -4.72
N ASP A 44 -15.46 3.05 -4.61
CA ASP A 44 -16.57 3.43 -5.50
C ASP A 44 -16.20 3.32 -6.99
N SER A 45 -15.59 2.20 -7.37
CA SER A 45 -15.00 2.05 -8.71
C SER A 45 -16.04 2.11 -9.83
N ARG A 46 -15.74 2.89 -10.88
CA ARG A 46 -16.44 2.82 -12.17
C ARG A 46 -16.01 1.62 -13.02
N LEU A 47 -15.00 0.88 -12.56
CA LEU A 47 -14.40 -0.25 -13.25
C LEU A 47 -14.58 -1.54 -12.45
N SER A 48 -14.86 -2.65 -13.16
CA SER A 48 -14.83 -3.99 -12.57
C SER A 48 -13.43 -4.61 -12.61
N THR A 49 -12.57 -4.19 -13.55
CA THR A 49 -11.20 -4.69 -13.72
C THR A 49 -10.26 -3.57 -14.21
N TRP A 50 -8.96 -3.70 -13.96
CA TRP A 50 -7.95 -2.75 -14.44
C TRP A 50 -7.79 -2.73 -15.96
N LYS A 51 -8.16 -3.82 -16.66
CA LYS A 51 -8.08 -3.93 -18.13
C LYS A 51 -8.83 -2.81 -18.84
N ASP A 52 -9.90 -2.30 -18.22
CA ASP A 52 -10.74 -1.25 -18.76
C ASP A 52 -10.25 0.17 -18.41
N ALA A 53 -9.18 0.31 -17.61
CA ALA A 53 -8.65 1.61 -17.21
C ALA A 53 -8.07 2.41 -18.38
N SER A 54 -7.63 1.74 -19.45
CA SER A 54 -7.17 2.41 -20.67
C SER A 54 -8.25 3.25 -21.34
N LYS A 55 -9.54 2.96 -21.12
CA LYS A 55 -10.68 3.77 -21.59
C LYS A 55 -10.71 5.16 -20.95
N PHE A 56 -10.01 5.32 -19.83
CA PHE A 56 -9.87 6.58 -19.10
C PHE A 56 -8.47 7.18 -19.29
N GLU A 57 -7.69 6.68 -20.26
CA GLU A 57 -6.33 7.11 -20.58
C GLU A 57 -5.34 6.87 -19.43
N ILE A 58 -5.57 5.83 -18.63
CA ILE A 58 -4.74 5.49 -17.47
C ILE A 58 -3.98 4.20 -17.74
N ASP A 59 -2.65 4.28 -17.64
CA ASP A 59 -1.77 3.13 -17.57
C ASP A 59 -1.50 2.81 -16.10
N VAL A 60 -2.33 1.93 -15.56
CA VAL A 60 -2.35 1.60 -14.12
C VAL A 60 -0.99 1.05 -13.67
N GLU A 61 -0.39 0.14 -14.42
CA GLU A 61 0.88 -0.48 -14.04
C GLU A 61 2.01 0.55 -14.03
N LYS A 62 2.11 1.36 -15.08
CA LYS A 62 3.09 2.44 -15.16
C LYS A 62 2.90 3.45 -14.03
N SER A 63 1.65 3.82 -13.75
CA SER A 63 1.33 4.77 -12.69
C SER A 63 1.72 4.22 -11.31
N ILE A 64 1.43 2.94 -11.02
CA ILE A 64 1.87 2.31 -9.76
C ILE A 64 3.39 2.36 -9.64
N LYS A 65 4.13 1.98 -10.69
CA LYS A 65 5.60 2.01 -10.67
C LYS A 65 6.17 3.41 -10.37
N ILE A 66 5.60 4.45 -10.99
CA ILE A 66 6.02 5.84 -10.73
C ILE A 66 5.74 6.23 -9.28
N VAL A 67 4.52 6.01 -8.79
CA VAL A 67 4.13 6.37 -7.42
C VAL A 67 5.00 5.64 -6.39
N LEU A 68 5.26 4.34 -6.57
CA LEU A 68 6.11 3.58 -5.66
C LEU A 68 7.56 4.06 -5.68
N ARG A 69 8.11 4.35 -6.87
CA ARG A 69 9.46 4.91 -6.99
C ARG A 69 9.58 6.24 -6.24
N ASP A 70 8.66 7.16 -6.49
CA ASP A 70 8.70 8.51 -5.93
C ASP A 70 8.46 8.45 -4.40
N PHE A 71 7.51 7.61 -3.96
CA PHE A 71 7.29 7.35 -2.53
C PHE A 71 8.55 6.80 -1.85
N ASN A 72 9.19 5.78 -2.43
CA ASN A 72 10.38 5.17 -1.85
C ASN A 72 11.55 6.14 -1.79
N GLN A 73 11.66 7.06 -2.76
CA GLN A 73 12.68 8.10 -2.73
C GLN A 73 12.43 9.10 -1.60
N MET A 74 11.19 9.57 -1.44
CA MET A 74 10.81 10.54 -0.41
C MET A 74 10.84 9.94 1.00
N GLU A 75 10.44 8.67 1.15
CA GLU A 75 10.25 8.00 2.44
C GLU A 75 11.37 7.02 2.79
N ARG A 76 12.47 6.96 2.03
CA ARG A 76 13.60 6.01 2.21
C ARG A 76 14.10 5.83 3.64
N LYS A 77 14.02 6.88 4.48
CA LYS A 77 14.47 6.84 5.87
C LYS A 77 13.48 6.16 6.82
N LYS A 78 12.25 5.89 6.37
CA LYS A 78 11.13 5.42 7.20
C LYS A 78 10.46 4.18 6.63
N TYR A 79 10.17 4.18 5.33
CA TYR A 79 9.32 3.18 4.70
C TYR A 79 9.87 2.72 3.36
N HIS A 80 9.45 1.53 2.96
CA HIS A 80 9.62 1.01 1.61
C HIS A 80 8.34 0.30 1.18
N LEU A 81 7.87 0.60 -0.02
CA LEU A 81 6.75 -0.06 -0.68
C LEU A 81 7.21 -0.84 -1.90
N GLN A 82 6.74 -2.07 -2.02
CA GLN A 82 7.00 -2.93 -3.18
C GLN A 82 5.69 -3.51 -3.72
N LEU A 83 5.51 -3.51 -5.04
CA LEU A 83 4.40 -4.20 -5.68
C LEU A 83 4.63 -5.71 -5.66
N LEU A 84 3.71 -6.46 -5.06
CA LEU A 84 3.76 -7.93 -5.00
C LEU A 84 2.90 -8.56 -6.08
N GLU A 85 1.68 -8.05 -6.26
CA GLU A 85 0.71 -8.60 -7.21
C GLU A 85 -0.02 -7.47 -7.93
N PHE A 86 -0.06 -7.58 -9.26
CA PHE A 86 -0.91 -6.79 -10.13
C PHE A 86 -1.45 -7.69 -11.23
N ASP A 87 -2.77 -7.76 -11.33
CA ASP A 87 -3.48 -8.51 -12.37
C ASP A 87 -4.50 -7.60 -13.03
N LYS A 88 -4.39 -7.42 -14.35
CA LYS A 88 -5.29 -6.57 -15.14
C LYS A 88 -6.76 -7.01 -15.06
N TYR A 89 -7.05 -8.26 -14.71
CA TYR A 89 -8.41 -8.79 -14.58
C TYR A 89 -9.01 -8.60 -13.19
N LYS A 90 -8.25 -8.06 -12.24
CA LYS A 90 -8.71 -7.68 -10.91
C LYS A 90 -8.90 -6.16 -10.84
N ASN A 91 -9.52 -5.67 -9.77
CA ASN A 91 -9.66 -4.23 -9.47
C ASN A 91 -8.92 -3.83 -8.18
N TYR A 92 -7.98 -4.67 -7.77
CA TYR A 92 -7.10 -4.45 -6.65
C TYR A 92 -5.67 -4.82 -7.01
N PHE A 93 -4.72 -4.39 -6.19
CA PHE A 93 -3.32 -4.80 -6.26
C PHE A 93 -2.78 -4.96 -4.84
N ILE A 94 -1.67 -5.69 -4.71
CA ILE A 94 -1.09 -6.04 -3.42
C ILE A 94 0.29 -5.41 -3.31
N LEU A 95 0.53 -4.71 -2.20
CA LEU A 95 1.83 -4.12 -1.86
C LEU A 95 2.42 -4.79 -0.61
N ALA A 96 3.73 -4.89 -0.55
CA ALA A 96 4.47 -5.03 0.70
C ALA A 96 4.84 -3.64 1.21
N LEU A 97 4.57 -3.38 2.48
CA LEU A 97 5.08 -2.22 3.23
C LEU A 97 6.11 -2.71 4.25
N SER A 98 7.32 -2.18 4.16
CA SER A 98 8.37 -2.37 5.16
C SER A 98 8.56 -1.07 5.94
N SER A 99 8.61 -1.16 7.26
CA SER A 99 8.81 -0.01 8.16
C SER A 99 10.11 -0.16 8.94
N LYS A 100 10.92 0.91 8.97
CA LYS A 100 12.18 0.94 9.73
C LYS A 100 11.97 0.86 11.24
N THR A 101 10.77 1.18 11.70
CA THR A 101 10.39 1.06 13.11
C THR A 101 9.13 0.23 13.25
N LYS A 102 9.06 -0.59 14.30
CA LYS A 102 7.83 -1.31 14.62
C LYS A 102 6.72 -0.35 15.06
N PHE A 103 5.49 -0.60 14.62
CA PHE A 103 4.34 0.17 15.06
C PHE A 103 3.81 -0.36 16.39
N ASN A 104 3.32 0.54 17.24
CA ASN A 104 2.60 0.15 18.44
C ASN A 104 1.26 -0.48 18.00
N PRO A 105 0.82 -1.62 18.56
CA PRO A 105 -0.44 -2.27 18.15
C PRO A 105 -1.68 -1.36 18.24
N VAL A 106 -1.67 -0.40 19.16
CA VAL A 106 -2.76 0.58 19.36
C VAL A 106 -2.78 1.64 18.25
N GLU A 107 -1.63 1.98 17.67
CA GLU A 107 -1.48 3.06 16.66
C GLU A 107 -1.27 2.53 15.24
N GLU A 108 -1.02 1.23 15.07
CA GLU A 108 -0.66 0.60 13.79
C GLU A 108 -1.65 0.96 12.69
N LYS A 109 -2.94 0.80 12.98
CA LYS A 109 -4.01 1.12 12.06
C LYS A 109 -3.97 2.58 11.65
N ASP A 110 -3.85 3.50 12.60
CA ASP A 110 -3.88 4.93 12.32
C ASP A 110 -2.64 5.37 11.53
N ARG A 111 -1.46 4.80 11.82
CA ARG A 111 -0.23 5.07 11.05
C ARG A 111 -0.31 4.56 9.62
N ILE A 112 -0.81 3.34 9.42
CA ILE A 112 -1.00 2.79 8.08
C ILE A 112 -2.05 3.60 7.33
N ASN A 113 -3.15 3.98 7.99
CA ASN A 113 -4.18 4.81 7.37
C ASN A 113 -3.59 6.15 6.90
N ASP A 114 -2.85 6.84 7.77
CA ASP A 114 -2.20 8.10 7.44
C ASP A 114 -1.20 7.95 6.29
N LEU A 115 -0.43 6.86 6.26
CA LEU A 115 0.50 6.57 5.17
C LEU A 115 -0.23 6.37 3.83
N ILE A 116 -1.29 5.55 3.82
CA ILE A 116 -2.01 5.23 2.59
C ILE A 116 -2.84 6.41 2.11
N ASP A 117 -3.60 7.06 2.99
CA ASP A 117 -4.50 8.15 2.60
C ASP A 117 -3.73 9.44 2.29
N LYS A 118 -2.71 9.80 3.08
CA LYS A 118 -2.01 11.10 2.90
C LYS A 118 -0.81 11.03 1.97
N LYS A 119 -0.10 9.91 1.89
CA LYS A 119 1.13 9.81 1.09
C LYS A 119 0.90 9.07 -0.21
N VAL A 120 0.38 7.85 -0.15
CA VAL A 120 0.23 7.01 -1.35
C VAL A 120 -0.93 7.50 -2.23
N THR A 121 -2.11 7.66 -1.65
CA THR A 121 -3.34 8.04 -2.37
C THR A 121 -3.21 9.41 -3.02
N ASN A 122 -2.61 10.39 -2.33
CA ASN A 122 -2.39 11.72 -2.90
C ASN A 122 -1.48 11.69 -4.13
N SER A 123 -0.42 10.86 -4.13
CA SER A 123 0.43 10.69 -5.31
C SER A 123 -0.35 10.09 -6.50
N PHE A 124 -1.27 9.16 -6.25
CA PHE A 124 -2.15 8.65 -7.30
C PHE A 124 -3.17 9.70 -7.78
N TYR A 125 -3.71 10.55 -6.90
CA TYR A 125 -4.61 11.63 -7.28
C TYR A 125 -3.97 12.69 -8.17
N VAL A 126 -2.73 13.09 -7.85
CA VAL A 126 -1.96 14.06 -8.65
C VAL A 126 -1.46 13.41 -9.96
N GLY A 127 -1.22 12.09 -9.94
CA GLY A 127 -0.84 11.31 -11.11
C GLY A 127 -2.00 10.94 -12.04
N GLN A 128 -1.65 10.58 -13.28
CA GLN A 128 -2.47 9.99 -14.38
C GLN A 128 -4.01 9.98 -14.21
N ASN A 129 -4.66 11.11 -13.95
CA ASN A 129 -6.12 11.29 -13.94
C ASN A 129 -6.95 10.26 -13.16
N TRP A 130 -6.43 9.71 -12.04
CA TRP A 130 -7.10 8.62 -11.29
C TRP A 130 -8.50 8.97 -10.78
N PHE A 131 -8.82 10.26 -10.65
CA PHE A 131 -10.16 10.75 -10.33
C PHE A 131 -11.24 10.36 -11.37
N ASN A 132 -10.83 9.93 -12.56
CA ASN A 132 -11.73 9.40 -13.59
C ASN A 132 -12.20 7.97 -13.29
N LEU A 133 -11.45 7.21 -12.48
CA LEU A 133 -11.78 5.82 -12.13
C LEU A 133 -12.80 5.71 -10.98
N ILE A 134 -12.95 6.77 -10.20
CA ILE A 134 -13.84 6.83 -9.04
C ILE A 134 -15.20 7.40 -9.41
N GLY A 135 -16.26 6.78 -8.87
CA GLY A 135 -17.63 7.25 -8.92
C GLY A 135 -17.84 8.53 -8.10
N ASP A 136 -19.08 9.02 -8.14
CA ASP A 136 -19.41 10.30 -7.52
C ASP A 136 -19.32 10.25 -5.99
N LYS A 137 -19.58 9.08 -5.37
CA LYS A 137 -19.39 8.92 -3.92
C LYS A 137 -17.92 9.02 -3.55
N GLY A 138 -17.03 8.44 -4.37
CA GLY A 138 -15.58 8.55 -4.20
C GLY A 138 -15.07 9.98 -4.31
N ARG A 139 -15.60 10.75 -5.26
CA ARG A 139 -15.24 12.17 -5.43
C ARG A 139 -15.66 13.02 -4.23
N VAL A 140 -16.88 12.84 -3.74
CA VAL A 140 -17.39 13.56 -2.56
C VAL A 140 -16.60 13.18 -1.30
N ALA A 141 -16.31 11.89 -1.11
CA ALA A 141 -15.54 11.40 0.03
C ALA A 141 -14.04 11.70 -0.06
N ARG A 142 -13.55 12.19 -1.22
CA ARG A 142 -12.12 12.39 -1.52
C ARG A 142 -11.28 11.13 -1.23
N LYS A 143 -11.85 9.96 -1.54
CA LYS A 143 -11.26 8.65 -1.26
C LYS A 143 -11.06 7.87 -2.55
N LEU A 144 -9.81 7.48 -2.82
CA LEU A 144 -9.44 6.73 -4.02
C LEU A 144 -9.43 5.23 -3.80
N PHE A 145 -8.93 4.78 -2.65
CA PHE A 145 -8.75 3.36 -2.35
C PHE A 145 -9.52 2.95 -1.10
N CYS A 146 -10.09 1.75 -1.13
CA CYS A 146 -10.23 0.92 0.05
C CYS A 146 -8.93 0.15 0.25
N TYR A 147 -8.59 -0.13 1.50
CA TYR A 147 -7.46 -0.99 1.80
C TYR A 147 -7.70 -1.85 3.03
N SER A 148 -6.99 -2.96 3.06
CA SER A 148 -6.79 -3.81 4.23
C SER A 148 -5.31 -4.11 4.36
N PHE A 149 -4.88 -4.45 5.58
CA PHE A 149 -3.50 -4.80 5.84
C PHE A 149 -3.41 -5.97 6.83
N LYS A 150 -2.29 -6.68 6.77
CA LYS A 150 -1.92 -7.72 7.74
C LYS A 150 -0.42 -7.67 7.98
N GLU A 151 0.00 -7.68 9.25
CA GLU A 151 1.42 -7.81 9.61
C GLU A 151 1.95 -9.18 9.11
N TYR A 152 3.13 -9.14 8.50
CA TYR A 152 3.86 -10.30 8.05
C TYR A 152 5.08 -10.49 8.94
N LEU A 153 5.07 -11.54 9.74
CA LEU A 153 6.24 -11.92 10.51
C LEU A 153 7.19 -12.68 9.58
N ALA A 154 8.31 -12.05 9.24
CA ALA A 154 9.43 -12.75 8.64
C ALA A 154 9.97 -13.72 9.70
N GLN A 155 9.43 -14.94 9.74
CA GLN A 155 9.97 -15.99 10.61
C GLN A 155 11.45 -16.14 10.29
N ASP A 156 12.28 -16.00 11.32
CA ASP A 156 13.69 -16.37 11.28
C ASP A 156 13.82 -17.73 10.57
N GLN A 157 14.52 -17.73 9.44
CA GLN A 157 14.87 -18.96 8.71
C GLN A 157 15.67 -19.96 9.57
N ASN A 158 16.04 -19.58 10.79
CA ASN A 158 16.73 -20.41 11.77
C ASN A 158 15.82 -21.38 12.55
N HIS A 159 14.48 -21.28 12.43
CA HIS A 159 13.56 -22.20 13.12
C HIS A 159 13.08 -23.41 12.30
N LEU A 160 13.49 -23.53 11.03
CA LEU A 160 13.16 -24.68 10.16
C LEU A 160 13.80 -26.03 10.57
N LYS A 161 14.41 -26.13 11.75
CA LYS A 161 14.93 -27.40 12.32
C LYS A 161 14.12 -27.95 13.51
N ARG A 162 12.97 -27.39 13.86
CA ARG A 162 12.06 -28.05 14.80
C ARG A 162 10.78 -28.47 14.09
N GLU A 163 10.72 -29.79 13.91
CA GLU A 163 9.59 -30.59 13.46
C GLU A 163 8.23 -30.06 13.92
N GLU A 164 7.46 -29.50 13.00
CA GLU A 164 6.00 -29.57 13.06
C GLU A 164 5.52 -30.21 11.77
N LYS A 165 5.06 -31.45 11.89
CA LYS A 165 4.39 -32.19 10.83
C LYS A 165 3.17 -31.39 10.36
N TYR A 166 3.24 -30.80 9.18
CA TYR A 166 2.05 -30.34 8.49
C TYR A 166 1.25 -31.57 8.03
N GLU A 167 0.15 -31.86 8.69
CA GLU A 167 -0.87 -32.77 8.15
C GLU A 167 -1.45 -32.15 6.87
N ASN A 168 -1.46 -32.97 5.84
CA ASN A 168 -1.79 -32.61 4.47
C ASN A 168 -3.31 -32.35 4.38
N ILE A 169 -3.73 -31.09 4.23
CA ILE A 169 -5.16 -30.70 4.15
C ILE A 169 -5.75 -30.99 2.76
N SER A 170 -5.49 -32.17 2.20
CA SER A 170 -6.07 -32.62 0.92
C SER A 170 -7.30 -33.52 1.10
N GLU A 171 -7.81 -33.73 2.31
CA GLU A 171 -8.98 -34.60 2.55
C GLU A 171 -10.33 -33.89 2.77
N PHE A 172 -10.39 -32.56 2.82
CA PHE A 172 -11.66 -31.83 3.01
C PHE A 172 -12.22 -31.24 1.71
N ILE A 173 -12.47 -32.10 0.72
CA ILE A 173 -13.46 -31.81 -0.33
C ILE A 173 -14.71 -32.66 -0.05
N PRO A 174 -15.78 -32.11 0.54
CA PRO A 174 -17.01 -32.85 0.70
C PRO A 174 -17.66 -33.07 -0.68
N LYS A 175 -17.68 -34.33 -1.12
CA LYS A 175 -18.51 -34.79 -2.24
C LYS A 175 -19.98 -34.65 -1.84
N LYS A 176 -20.76 -33.94 -2.68
CA LYS A 176 -22.23 -34.01 -2.87
C LYS A 176 -23.09 -34.31 -1.62
N GLY A 177 -23.91 -33.31 -1.25
CA GLY A 177 -25.23 -33.52 -0.62
C GLY A 177 -25.38 -32.91 0.77
N GLU A 178 -26.43 -32.10 0.91
CA GLU A 178 -26.97 -31.48 2.14
C GLU A 178 -26.26 -30.22 2.68
N MET A 179 -26.81 -29.05 2.32
CA MET A 179 -26.59 -27.80 3.06
C MET A 179 -27.33 -27.87 4.41
N LYS A 180 -26.61 -27.74 5.52
CA LYS A 180 -27.19 -27.32 6.81
C LYS A 180 -26.56 -26.00 7.24
N LEU A 181 -27.39 -24.97 7.32
CA LEU A 181 -27.11 -23.70 7.99
C LEU A 181 -26.86 -23.97 9.48
N ILE A 182 -25.63 -23.77 9.95
CA ILE A 182 -25.36 -23.72 11.39
C ILE A 182 -25.67 -22.31 11.87
N LYS A 183 -26.78 -22.17 12.60
CA LYS A 183 -27.17 -20.98 13.36
C LYS A 183 -26.04 -20.59 14.32
N SER A 184 -25.63 -19.33 14.31
CA SER A 184 -24.81 -18.74 15.37
C SER A 184 -25.60 -18.78 16.68
N SER A 185 -25.12 -19.54 17.65
CA SER A 185 -25.62 -19.49 19.02
C SER A 185 -25.13 -18.22 19.70
N LEU A 186 -26.07 -17.33 20.02
CA LEU A 186 -25.92 -16.29 21.03
C LEU A 186 -25.39 -16.92 22.33
N LYS A 187 -24.18 -16.54 22.75
CA LYS A 187 -23.80 -16.63 24.16
C LYS A 187 -24.02 -15.26 24.80
N LYS A 188 -25.16 -15.16 25.49
CA LYS A 188 -25.26 -14.40 26.74
C LYS A 188 -24.40 -15.12 27.76
N ASP A 189 -23.62 -14.40 28.54
CA ASP A 189 -23.38 -14.75 29.93
C ASP A 189 -23.41 -13.47 30.75
N ILE A 190 -24.37 -13.44 31.69
CA ILE A 190 -24.50 -12.51 32.80
C ILE A 190 -23.94 -13.24 34.01
N LEU A 191 -23.09 -12.56 34.78
CA LEU A 191 -23.18 -12.48 36.24
C LEU A 191 -22.44 -11.22 36.71
#